data_AF-A0A0P9CY37-F1
#
_entry.id   AF-A0A0P9CY37-F1
#
_cell.length_a   1.000
_cell.length_b   1.000
_cell.length_c   1.000
_cell.angle_alpha   90.00
_cell.angle_beta   90.00
_cell.angle_gamma   90.00
#
_symmetry.space_group_name_H-M   'P 1'
#
loop_
_entity.id
_entity.type
_entity.pdbx_description
1 polymer ?
#
loop_
_entity_poly.entity_id
_entity_poly.type
_entity_poly.pdbx_seq_one_letter_code
_entity_poly.pdbx_strand_id
1 'polypeptide(L)'
;MMRHITVQKALTNLPSTDRDAVFTTMMDVVRANPGHAQAWLYLGLCSDTLAQRRDCLERALRLDPLDPSIHAAMHEVQEQEAAAMRTLLSGCRPLAAPPPMHAPKHIGTYFQAYGVEDEYIQQALRIQRTAPLSGRRPLLGEILVAQGWISPERAAQLLIHQTQLRVEAGTFERPVMLGEFLVRKGYISIEQLHTAMLAQLRIIQAGSYCRLGEVLLNEHQITEAQLKQALHQQEEEYKTLLY
;
A
#
# COMPACT_ATOMS: atom_id res chain seq x y z
N MET A 1 -32.82 -8.21 -13.70
CA MET A 1 -31.47 -8.80 -13.60
C MET A 1 -31.15 -9.86 -14.66
N MET A 2 -32.00 -10.85 -14.96
CA MET A 2 -31.62 -11.92 -15.91
C MET A 2 -31.40 -11.49 -17.38
N ARG A 3 -31.96 -10.37 -17.84
CA ARG A 3 -31.85 -9.95 -19.26
C ARG A 3 -30.45 -9.43 -19.64
N HIS A 4 -29.74 -8.75 -18.74
CA HIS A 4 -28.44 -8.14 -19.06
C HIS A 4 -27.31 -9.16 -19.16
N ILE A 5 -27.32 -10.19 -18.30
CA ILE A 5 -26.33 -11.28 -18.32
C ILE A 5 -26.42 -12.09 -19.63
N THR A 6 -27.63 -12.32 -20.13
CA THR A 6 -27.84 -13.02 -21.40
C THR A 6 -27.35 -12.20 -22.59
N VAL A 7 -27.54 -10.87 -22.58
CA VAL A 7 -27.05 -9.98 -23.64
C VAL A 7 -25.52 -9.87 -23.60
N GLN A 8 -24.91 -9.79 -22.43
CA GLN A 8 -23.45 -9.78 -22.28
C GLN A 8 -22.81 -11.07 -22.84
N LYS A 9 -23.36 -12.24 -22.49
CA LYS A 9 -22.89 -13.53 -23.03
C LYS A 9 -23.16 -13.69 -24.53
N ALA A 10 -24.21 -13.07 -25.06
CA ALA A 10 -24.48 -13.07 -26.49
C ALA A 10 -23.45 -12.22 -27.24
N LEU A 11 -23.15 -11.02 -26.73
CA LEU A 11 -22.21 -10.08 -27.34
C LEU A 11 -20.76 -10.60 -27.36
N THR A 12 -20.34 -11.35 -26.34
CA THR A 12 -19.00 -11.98 -26.31
C THR A 12 -18.83 -13.09 -27.35
N ASN A 13 -19.93 -13.70 -27.81
CA ASN A 13 -19.93 -14.81 -28.78
C ASN A 13 -20.23 -14.37 -30.23
N LEU A 14 -20.41 -13.07 -30.48
CA LEU A 14 -20.68 -12.55 -31.83
C LEU A 14 -19.43 -12.57 -32.72
N PRO A 15 -19.59 -12.80 -34.04
CA PRO A 15 -18.51 -12.62 -35.01
C PRO A 15 -18.06 -11.15 -35.05
N SER A 16 -16.82 -10.90 -35.48
CA SER A 16 -16.20 -9.57 -35.49
C SER A 16 -17.02 -8.54 -36.28
N THR A 17 -17.62 -8.93 -37.40
CA THR A 17 -18.46 -8.07 -38.24
C THR A 17 -19.66 -7.48 -37.49
N ASP A 18 -20.27 -8.27 -36.61
CA ASP A 18 -21.43 -7.82 -35.82
C ASP A 18 -21.01 -6.97 -34.62
N ARG A 19 -19.79 -7.18 -34.09
CA ARG A 19 -19.22 -6.36 -33.02
C ARG A 19 -18.92 -4.93 -33.48
N ASP A 20 -18.42 -4.75 -34.70
CA ASP A 20 -18.13 -3.42 -35.26
C ASP A 20 -19.42 -2.61 -35.47
N ALA A 21 -20.50 -3.27 -35.90
CA ALA A 21 -21.81 -2.66 -36.06
C ALA A 21 -22.39 -2.23 -34.70
N VAL A 22 -22.27 -3.08 -33.68
CA VAL A 22 -22.69 -2.75 -32.30
C VAL A 22 -21.85 -1.62 -31.72
N PHE A 23 -20.53 -1.65 -31.92
CA PHE A 23 -19.62 -0.61 -31.47
C PHE A 23 -19.98 0.75 -32.08
N THR A 24 -20.21 0.80 -33.40
CA THR A 24 -20.58 2.02 -34.12
C THR A 24 -21.91 2.57 -33.62
N THR A 25 -22.92 1.70 -33.49
CA THR A 25 -24.25 2.08 -32.99
C THR A 25 -24.16 2.61 -31.56
N MET A 26 -23.39 1.96 -30.70
CA MET A 26 -23.26 2.33 -29.30
C MET A 26 -22.46 3.62 -29.12
N MET A 27 -21.49 3.88 -29.99
CA MET A 27 -20.75 5.14 -30.02
C MET A 27 -21.66 6.32 -30.40
N ASP A 28 -22.60 6.13 -31.32
CA ASP A 28 -23.61 7.16 -31.64
C ASP A 28 -24.58 7.39 -30.48
N VAL A 29 -24.94 6.34 -29.73
CA VAL A 29 -25.73 6.47 -28.48
C VAL A 29 -24.97 7.26 -27.41
N VAL A 30 -23.68 7.01 -27.21
CA VAL A 30 -22.85 7.79 -26.26
C VAL A 30 -22.70 9.25 -26.71
N ARG A 31 -22.58 9.51 -28.01
CA ARG A 31 -22.52 10.88 -28.55
C ARG A 31 -23.82 11.65 -28.30
N ALA A 32 -24.96 10.98 -28.47
CA ALA A 32 -26.27 11.56 -28.19
C ALA A 32 -26.55 11.69 -26.69
N ASN A 33 -26.07 10.76 -25.87
CA ASN A 33 -26.22 10.77 -24.42
C ASN A 33 -24.95 10.25 -23.71
N PRO A 34 -24.01 11.15 -23.34
CA PRO A 34 -22.79 10.77 -22.65
C PRO A 34 -23.01 10.12 -21.28
N GLY A 35 -24.18 10.32 -20.67
CA GLY A 35 -24.57 9.77 -19.38
C GLY A 35 -25.14 8.35 -19.44
N HIS A 36 -25.18 7.71 -20.62
CA HIS A 36 -25.75 6.37 -20.76
C HIS A 36 -24.76 5.28 -20.32
N ALA A 37 -24.80 4.89 -19.05
CA ALA A 37 -23.88 3.91 -18.45
C ALA A 37 -23.82 2.57 -19.20
N GLN A 38 -24.95 2.05 -19.67
CA GLN A 38 -25.02 0.80 -20.43
C GLN A 38 -24.30 0.88 -21.78
N ALA A 39 -24.31 2.04 -22.43
CA ALA A 39 -23.61 2.20 -23.71
C ALA A 39 -22.10 2.13 -23.52
N TRP A 40 -21.60 2.71 -22.44
CA TRP A 40 -20.21 2.58 -22.03
C TRP A 40 -19.84 1.12 -21.68
N LEU A 41 -20.74 0.38 -21.02
CA LEU A 41 -20.54 -1.06 -20.78
C LEU A 41 -20.42 -1.85 -22.09
N TYR A 42 -21.34 -1.65 -23.03
CA TYR A 42 -21.32 -2.36 -24.31
C TYR A 42 -20.14 -1.97 -25.20
N LEU A 43 -19.72 -0.70 -25.19
CA LEU A 43 -18.47 -0.28 -25.83
C LEU A 43 -17.26 -0.99 -25.22
N GLY A 44 -17.23 -1.15 -23.89
CA GLY A 44 -16.20 -1.91 -23.20
C GLY A 44 -16.16 -3.39 -23.60
N LEU A 45 -17.31 -4.01 -23.85
CA LEU A 45 -17.37 -5.41 -24.30
C LEU A 45 -16.94 -5.58 -25.76
N CYS A 46 -17.15 -4.56 -26.60
CA CYS A 46 -16.82 -4.58 -28.02
C CYS A 46 -15.41 -4.04 -28.34
N SER A 47 -14.72 -3.38 -27.41
CA SER A 47 -13.39 -2.80 -27.69
C SER A 47 -12.32 -3.88 -27.88
N ASP A 48 -11.33 -3.62 -28.72
CA ASP A 48 -10.29 -4.62 -29.07
C ASP A 48 -9.15 -4.69 -28.06
N THR A 49 -8.88 -3.60 -27.35
CA THR A 49 -7.75 -3.50 -26.42
C THR A 49 -8.22 -3.46 -24.98
N LEU A 50 -7.52 -4.16 -24.08
CA LEU A 50 -7.84 -4.17 -22.63
C LEU A 50 -7.86 -2.75 -22.03
N ALA A 51 -6.95 -1.89 -22.48
CA ALA A 51 -6.91 -0.48 -22.06
C ALA A 51 -8.20 0.27 -22.41
N GLN A 52 -8.70 0.13 -23.64
CA GLN A 52 -9.97 0.77 -24.05
C GLN A 52 -11.17 0.17 -23.33
N ARG A 53 -11.17 -1.15 -23.08
CA ARG A 53 -12.23 -1.81 -22.29
C ARG A 53 -12.31 -1.21 -20.89
N ARG A 54 -11.17 -1.13 -20.20
CA ARG A 54 -11.04 -0.56 -18.85
C ARG A 54 -11.54 0.89 -18.82
N ASP A 55 -11.08 1.71 -19.75
CA ASP A 55 -11.45 3.13 -19.84
C ASP A 55 -12.96 3.34 -20.09
N CYS A 56 -13.62 2.45 -20.82
CA CYS A 56 -15.07 2.48 -21.02
C CYS A 56 -15.82 2.05 -19.75
N LEU A 57 -15.36 1.00 -19.09
CA LEU A 57 -15.97 0.48 -17.87
C LEU A 57 -15.79 1.44 -16.67
N GLU A 58 -14.64 2.13 -16.56
CA GLU A 58 -14.43 3.17 -15.54
C GLU A 58 -15.42 4.33 -15.71
N ARG A 59 -15.72 4.73 -16.96
CA ARG A 59 -16.75 5.75 -17.24
C ARG A 59 -18.14 5.23 -16.92
N ALA A 60 -18.44 3.97 -17.23
CA ALA A 60 -19.71 3.33 -16.90
C ALA A 60 -19.95 3.28 -15.38
N LEU A 61 -18.93 2.90 -14.59
CA LEU A 61 -19.00 2.86 -13.11
C LEU A 61 -19.20 4.23 -12.48
N ARG A 62 -18.65 5.30 -13.07
CA ARG A 62 -18.89 6.67 -12.59
C ARG A 62 -20.34 7.11 -12.80
N LEU A 63 -21.00 6.59 -13.82
CA LEU A 63 -22.37 6.94 -14.17
C LEU A 63 -23.40 6.10 -13.42
N ASP A 64 -23.12 4.80 -13.22
CA ASP A 64 -23.94 3.90 -12.41
C ASP A 64 -23.06 3.00 -11.52
N PRO A 65 -22.74 3.46 -10.29
CA PRO A 65 -21.89 2.72 -9.37
C PRO A 65 -22.52 1.43 -8.81
N LEU A 66 -23.84 1.27 -8.94
CA LEU A 66 -24.60 0.18 -8.32
C LEU A 66 -24.93 -0.95 -9.30
N ASP A 67 -24.59 -0.81 -10.58
CA ASP A 67 -24.87 -1.85 -11.56
C ASP A 67 -23.89 -3.04 -11.44
N PRO A 68 -24.38 -4.23 -11.04
CA PRO A 68 -23.53 -5.42 -10.91
C PRO A 68 -22.93 -5.88 -12.24
N SER A 69 -23.54 -5.58 -13.38
CA SER A 69 -23.02 -5.98 -14.70
C SER A 69 -21.73 -5.24 -15.06
N ILE A 70 -21.61 -3.97 -14.67
CA ILE A 70 -20.41 -3.17 -14.90
C ILE A 70 -19.27 -3.64 -13.99
N HIS A 71 -19.56 -3.92 -12.72
CA HIS A 71 -18.57 -4.48 -11.78
C HIS A 71 -18.05 -5.84 -12.22
N ALA A 72 -18.94 -6.73 -12.69
CA ALA A 72 -18.54 -8.03 -13.21
C ALA A 72 -17.61 -7.91 -14.44
N ALA A 73 -17.95 -7.02 -15.37
CA ALA A 73 -17.12 -6.76 -16.55
C ALA A 73 -15.76 -6.13 -16.17
N MET A 74 -15.71 -5.25 -15.16
CA MET A 74 -14.46 -4.66 -14.67
C MET A 74 -13.54 -5.71 -14.02
N HIS A 75 -14.10 -6.61 -13.20
CA HIS A 75 -13.34 -7.69 -12.59
C HIS A 75 -12.73 -8.62 -13.65
N GLU A 76 -13.47 -8.93 -14.72
CA GLU A 76 -12.99 -9.75 -15.83
C GLU A 76 -11.81 -9.07 -16.56
N VAL A 77 -11.88 -7.75 -16.80
CA VAL A 77 -10.77 -6.99 -17.41
C VAL A 77 -9.54 -6.99 -16.51
N GLN A 78 -9.70 -6.80 -15.20
CA GLN A 78 -8.60 -6.84 -14.24
C GLN A 78 -7.93 -8.22 -14.19
N GLU A 79 -8.72 -9.29 -14.27
CA GLU A 79 -8.20 -10.66 -14.34
C GLU A 79 -7.45 -10.91 -15.65
N GLN A 80 -7.94 -10.41 -16.78
CA GLN A 80 -7.27 -10.49 -18.08
C GLN A 80 -5.97 -9.67 -18.11
N GLU A 81 -5.93 -8.50 -17.50
CA GLU A 81 -4.70 -7.70 -17.35
C GLU A 81 -3.68 -8.41 -16.46
N ALA A 82 -4.13 -9.00 -15.34
CA ALA A 82 -3.27 -9.80 -14.47
C ALA A 82 -2.74 -11.06 -15.19
N ALA A 83 -3.56 -11.73 -16.00
CA ALA A 83 -3.15 -12.87 -16.80
C ALA A 83 -2.18 -12.49 -17.94
N ALA A 84 -2.42 -11.37 -18.62
CA ALA A 84 -1.52 -10.83 -19.64
C ALA A 84 -0.17 -10.44 -19.02
N MET A 85 -0.19 -9.80 -17.84
CA MET A 85 1.00 -9.48 -17.08
C MET A 85 1.77 -10.76 -16.67
N ARG A 86 1.08 -11.78 -16.15
CA ARG A 86 1.69 -13.08 -15.84
C ARG A 86 2.33 -13.74 -17.06
N THR A 87 1.69 -13.63 -18.23
CA THR A 87 2.21 -14.20 -19.49
C THR A 87 3.44 -13.45 -19.99
N LEU A 88 3.43 -12.11 -19.92
CA LEU A 88 4.60 -11.28 -20.24
C LEU A 88 5.78 -11.59 -19.31
N LEU A 89 5.50 -11.83 -18.03
CA LEU A 89 6.52 -12.19 -17.04
C LEU A 89 7.02 -13.66 -17.17
N SER A 90 6.24 -14.55 -17.80
CA SER A 90 6.60 -15.96 -18.04
C SER A 90 7.64 -16.13 -19.16
N GLY A 91 7.75 -15.16 -20.08
CA GLY A 91 8.77 -15.16 -21.15
C GLY A 91 10.16 -14.66 -20.71
N CYS A 92 10.26 -14.07 -19.51
CA CYS A 92 11.54 -13.69 -18.93
C CYS A 92 12.15 -14.91 -18.22
N ARG A 93 13.31 -15.38 -18.71
CA ARG A 93 14.18 -16.31 -17.98
C ARG A 93 14.29 -15.81 -16.53
N PRO A 94 14.04 -16.64 -15.50
CA PRO A 94 13.84 -16.15 -14.15
C PRO A 94 15.15 -15.58 -13.62
N LEU A 95 15.30 -14.25 -13.71
CA LEU A 95 16.17 -13.49 -12.81
C LEU A 95 15.47 -13.47 -11.46
N ALA A 96 15.64 -14.57 -10.74
CA ALA A 96 15.07 -14.88 -9.44
C ALA A 96 13.53 -14.93 -9.42
N ALA A 97 12.98 -15.99 -8.81
CA ALA A 97 11.63 -15.92 -8.26
C ALA A 97 11.48 -14.61 -7.47
N PRO A 98 10.29 -13.96 -7.41
CA PRO A 98 10.06 -13.01 -6.34
C PRO A 98 10.43 -13.75 -5.05
N PRO A 99 11.39 -13.24 -4.25
CA PRO A 99 11.77 -13.93 -3.03
C PRO A 99 10.48 -14.14 -2.24
N PRO A 100 10.34 -15.31 -1.58
CA PRO A 100 9.14 -15.63 -0.83
C PRO A 100 8.71 -14.40 -0.02
N MET A 101 7.41 -14.10 0.02
CA MET A 101 6.82 -13.03 0.85
C MET A 101 7.07 -13.20 2.36
N HIS A 102 8.00 -14.09 2.74
CA HIS A 102 8.44 -14.41 4.09
C HIS A 102 9.97 -14.34 4.12
N ALA A 103 10.48 -13.12 4.17
CA ALA A 103 11.80 -12.82 4.72
C ALA A 103 11.72 -11.40 5.29
N PRO A 104 12.28 -11.14 6.47
CA PRO A 104 12.18 -9.84 7.13
C PRO A 104 12.84 -8.78 6.24
N LYS A 105 12.02 -8.08 5.43
CA LYS A 105 12.49 -7.02 4.54
C LYS A 105 13.11 -5.93 5.40
N HIS A 106 14.42 -5.76 5.29
CA HIS A 106 15.15 -4.66 5.93
C HIS A 106 14.53 -3.33 5.50
N ILE A 107 14.37 -2.41 6.44
CA ILE A 107 13.69 -1.12 6.22
C ILE A 107 14.25 -0.33 5.03
N GLY A 108 15.53 -0.54 4.68
CA GLY A 108 16.17 0.04 3.49
C GLY A 108 15.50 -0.34 2.16
N THR A 109 14.97 -1.55 1.99
CA THR A 109 14.29 -1.93 0.74
C THR A 109 12.95 -1.22 0.56
N TYR A 110 12.29 -0.88 1.68
CA TYR A 110 11.11 0.00 1.64
C TYR A 110 11.51 1.42 1.28
N PHE A 111 12.59 1.97 1.84
CA PHE A 111 13.04 3.32 1.44
C PHE A 111 13.41 3.38 -0.06
N GLN A 112 14.06 2.36 -0.61
CA GLN A 112 14.36 2.26 -2.05
C GLN A 112 13.09 2.22 -2.91
N ALA A 113 12.11 1.39 -2.54
CA ALA A 113 10.86 1.26 -3.28
C ALA A 113 10.06 2.57 -3.36
N TYR A 114 10.29 3.49 -2.42
CA TYR A 114 9.63 4.79 -2.36
C TYR A 114 10.58 5.94 -2.72
N GLY A 115 11.63 5.68 -3.50
CA GLY A 115 12.43 6.70 -4.18
C GLY A 115 13.56 7.31 -3.38
N VAL A 116 13.98 6.70 -2.27
CA VAL A 116 15.25 7.04 -1.62
C VAL A 116 16.37 6.33 -2.38
N GLU A 117 17.35 7.07 -2.87
CA GLU A 117 18.50 6.50 -3.58
C GLU A 117 19.29 5.54 -2.68
N ASP A 118 19.78 4.45 -3.27
CA ASP A 118 20.55 3.45 -2.53
C ASP A 118 21.80 4.05 -1.87
N GLU A 119 22.39 5.08 -2.48
CA GLU A 119 23.55 5.78 -1.94
C GLU A 119 23.27 6.40 -0.56
N TYR A 120 22.12 7.06 -0.38
CA TYR A 120 21.72 7.63 0.91
C TYR A 120 21.49 6.55 1.97
N ILE A 121 20.99 5.38 1.55
CA ILE A 121 20.77 4.24 2.45
C ILE A 121 22.10 3.64 2.88
N GLN A 122 23.05 3.45 1.96
CA GLN A 122 24.39 2.99 2.28
C GLN A 122 25.12 3.97 3.21
N GLN A 123 24.96 5.27 2.98
CA GLN A 123 25.57 6.30 3.82
C GLN A 123 24.94 6.35 5.21
N ALA A 124 23.61 6.23 5.32
CA ALA A 124 22.92 6.11 6.60
C ALA A 124 23.35 4.87 7.38
N LEU A 125 23.55 3.73 6.70
CA LEU A 125 24.05 2.50 7.30
C LEU A 125 25.50 2.65 7.79
N ARG A 126 26.35 3.39 7.06
CA ARG A 126 27.70 3.73 7.53
C ARG A 126 27.64 4.54 8.81
N ILE A 127 26.85 5.61 8.83
CA ILE A 127 26.64 6.48 10.01
C ILE A 127 26.13 5.66 11.21
N GLN A 128 25.17 4.76 10.99
CA GLN A 128 24.64 3.88 12.02
C GLN A 128 25.70 2.94 12.60
N ARG A 129 26.61 2.41 11.77
CA ARG A 129 27.69 1.51 12.18
C ARG A 129 28.81 2.24 12.91
N THR A 130 29.09 3.48 12.54
CA THR A 130 30.12 4.32 13.17
C THR A 130 29.63 5.01 14.44
N ALA A 131 28.32 4.98 14.73
CA ALA A 131 27.76 5.58 15.92
C ALA A 131 28.29 4.89 17.19
N PRO A 132 28.72 5.65 18.21
CA PRO A 132 29.30 5.10 19.43
C PRO A 132 28.28 4.20 20.15
N LEU A 133 28.74 3.00 20.55
CA LEU A 133 27.95 1.99 21.26
C LEU A 133 27.55 2.42 22.69
N SER A 134 28.11 3.53 23.18
CA SER A 134 27.86 4.09 24.52
C SER A 134 26.47 4.73 24.67
N GLY A 135 25.62 4.65 23.65
CA GLY A 135 24.24 5.15 23.65
C GLY A 135 23.31 4.37 22.72
N ARG A 136 22.12 4.94 22.46
CA ARG A 136 21.15 4.34 21.53
C ARG A 136 21.69 4.42 20.10
N ARG A 137 21.70 3.28 19.39
CA ARG A 137 21.97 3.26 17.95
C ARG A 137 20.84 4.01 17.21
N PRO A 138 21.14 5.09 16.47
CA PRO A 138 20.12 5.81 15.70
C PRO A 138 19.49 4.87 14.67
N LEU A 139 18.17 4.95 14.51
CA LEU A 139 17.45 4.15 13.53
C LEU A 139 17.71 4.69 12.12
N LEU A 140 17.64 3.82 11.10
CA LEU A 140 17.90 4.22 9.72
C LEU A 140 17.01 5.41 9.29
N GLY A 141 15.72 5.37 9.63
CA GLY A 141 14.78 6.47 9.32
C GLY A 141 15.12 7.79 10.03
N GLU A 142 15.67 7.74 11.25
CA GLU A 142 16.08 8.94 11.99
C GLU A 142 17.30 9.60 11.33
N ILE A 143 18.25 8.80 10.84
CA ILE A 143 19.44 9.29 10.14
C ILE A 143 19.04 9.91 8.80
N LEU A 144 18.16 9.25 8.03
CA LEU A 144 17.69 9.77 6.75
C LEU A 144 16.99 11.13 6.91
N VAL A 145 16.18 11.32 7.96
CA VAL A 145 15.50 12.59 8.25
C VAL A 145 16.47 13.64 8.77
N ALA A 146 17.38 13.29 9.68
CA ALA A 146 18.38 14.22 10.23
C ALA A 146 19.32 14.77 9.15
N GLN A 147 19.63 13.97 8.13
CA GLN A 147 20.44 14.39 6.97
C GLN A 147 19.62 15.09 5.87
N GLY A 148 18.30 15.20 6.03
CA GLY A 148 17.41 15.85 5.06
C GLY A 148 17.17 15.05 3.78
N TRP A 149 17.59 13.78 3.71
CA TRP A 149 17.41 12.91 2.54
C TRP A 149 15.97 12.42 2.37
N ILE A 150 15.16 12.50 3.44
CA ILE A 150 13.73 12.27 3.39
C ILE A 150 13.01 13.27 4.31
N SER A 151 11.86 13.77 3.87
CA SER A 151 11.00 14.60 4.72
C SER A 151 10.42 13.78 5.89
N PRO A 152 10.24 14.38 7.08
CA PRO A 152 9.57 13.75 8.22
C PRO A 152 8.22 13.11 7.87
N GLU A 153 7.41 13.78 7.04
CA GLU A 153 6.09 13.34 6.60
C GLU A 153 6.18 11.99 5.85
N ARG A 154 7.05 11.94 4.85
CA ARG A 154 7.28 10.73 4.04
C ARG A 154 7.88 9.60 4.86
N ALA A 155 8.81 9.90 5.77
CA ALA A 155 9.36 8.88 6.67
C ALA A 155 8.30 8.30 7.61
N ALA A 156 7.43 9.13 8.20
CA ALA A 156 6.33 8.67 9.04
C ALA A 156 5.35 7.76 8.27
N GLN A 157 4.96 8.16 7.06
CA GLN A 157 4.09 7.36 6.18
C GLN A 157 4.68 5.97 5.87
N LEU A 158 5.98 5.90 5.56
CA LEU A 158 6.64 4.63 5.25
C LEU A 158 6.68 3.68 6.44
N LEU A 159 6.96 4.21 7.62
CA LEU A 159 7.03 3.43 8.85
C LEU A 159 5.65 2.91 9.26
N ILE A 160 4.59 3.67 9.02
CA ILE A 160 3.21 3.21 9.23
C ILE A 160 2.83 2.13 8.26
N HIS A 161 3.09 2.33 6.97
CA HIS A 161 2.78 1.34 5.96
C HIS A 161 3.49 0.01 6.28
N GLN A 162 4.73 0.07 6.75
CA GLN A 162 5.44 -1.10 7.26
C GLN A 162 4.73 -1.73 8.48
N THR A 163 4.29 -0.91 9.43
CA THR A 163 3.60 -1.38 10.65
C THR A 163 2.25 -2.05 10.31
N GLN A 164 1.47 -1.46 9.41
CA GLN A 164 0.21 -2.02 8.90
C GLN A 164 0.43 -3.38 8.24
N LEU A 165 1.37 -3.46 7.30
CA LEU A 165 1.69 -4.71 6.62
C LEU A 165 2.13 -5.82 7.59
N ARG A 166 2.83 -5.48 8.67
CA ARG A 166 3.24 -6.45 9.69
C ARG A 166 2.10 -6.89 10.58
N VAL A 167 1.24 -5.96 10.98
CA VAL A 167 0.03 -6.25 11.76
C VAL A 167 -0.90 -7.16 10.95
N GLU A 168 -1.11 -6.87 9.65
CA GLU A 168 -1.92 -7.67 8.73
C GLU A 168 -1.32 -9.05 8.46
N ALA A 169 0.01 -9.14 8.30
CA ALA A 169 0.70 -10.40 8.03
C ALA A 169 0.82 -11.31 9.27
N GLY A 170 0.51 -10.83 10.48
CA GLY A 170 0.59 -11.59 11.73
C GLY A 170 1.98 -12.14 12.06
N THR A 171 3.02 -11.72 11.33
CA THR A 171 4.40 -12.24 11.42
C THR A 171 5.27 -11.28 12.25
N PHE A 172 5.47 -11.63 13.51
CA PHE A 172 6.22 -10.82 14.49
C PHE A 172 7.59 -11.42 14.85
N GLU A 173 8.32 -11.95 13.88
CA GLU A 173 9.58 -12.69 14.11
C GLU A 173 10.73 -11.89 14.78
N ARG A 174 10.58 -10.58 15.02
CA ARG A 174 11.60 -9.71 15.62
C ARG A 174 10.99 -8.60 16.48
N PRO A 175 11.73 -8.10 17.50
CA PRO A 175 11.20 -7.30 18.60
C PRO A 175 10.28 -6.19 18.11
N VAL A 176 9.05 -6.24 18.63
CA VAL A 176 7.97 -5.29 18.38
C VAL A 176 8.49 -3.91 18.77
N MET A 177 8.53 -2.96 17.84
CA MET A 177 8.87 -1.58 18.21
C MET A 177 7.78 -1.06 19.16
N LEU A 178 8.12 -0.18 20.10
CA LEU A 178 7.15 0.33 21.09
C LEU A 178 5.88 0.87 20.42
N GLY A 179 6.00 1.60 19.30
CA GLY A 179 4.85 2.10 18.55
C GLY A 179 3.94 1.00 18.00
N GLU A 180 4.51 -0.05 17.42
CA GLU A 180 3.76 -1.22 16.91
C GLU A 180 3.09 -2.00 18.05
N PHE A 181 3.78 -2.12 19.19
CA PHE A 181 3.25 -2.78 20.37
C PHE A 181 2.03 -2.04 20.93
N LEU A 182 2.12 -0.71 21.03
CA LEU A 182 1.05 0.15 21.52
C LEU A 182 -0.18 0.07 20.61
N VAL A 183 0.01 0.06 19.28
CA VAL A 183 -1.10 -0.11 18.32
C VAL A 183 -1.74 -1.49 18.47
N ARG A 184 -0.93 -2.55 18.54
CA ARG A 184 -1.41 -3.94 18.65
C ARG A 184 -2.22 -4.19 19.93
N LYS A 185 -1.82 -3.60 21.05
CA LYS A 185 -2.56 -3.70 22.32
C LYS A 185 -3.72 -2.72 22.43
N GLY A 186 -3.94 -1.88 21.40
CA GLY A 186 -5.02 -0.89 21.36
C GLY A 186 -4.82 0.30 22.29
N TYR A 187 -3.59 0.54 22.76
CA TYR A 187 -3.27 1.72 23.57
C TYR A 187 -3.29 3.01 22.76
N ILE A 188 -2.94 2.93 21.47
CA ILE A 188 -3.00 4.05 20.52
C ILE A 188 -3.54 3.59 19.17
N SER A 189 -4.13 4.49 18.40
CA SER A 189 -4.51 4.26 17.01
C SER A 189 -3.31 4.41 16.06
N ILE A 190 -3.43 3.92 14.83
CA ILE A 190 -2.41 4.12 13.78
C ILE A 190 -2.25 5.62 13.46
N GLU A 191 -3.34 6.40 13.52
CA GLU A 191 -3.30 7.86 13.29
C GLU A 191 -2.59 8.60 14.43
N GLN A 192 -2.79 8.15 15.67
CA GLN A 192 -2.07 8.66 16.84
C GLN A 192 -0.57 8.33 16.73
N LEU A 193 -0.23 7.11 16.32
CA LEU A 193 1.15 6.75 16.02
C LEU A 193 1.74 7.63 14.91
N HIS A 194 1.00 7.93 13.85
CA HIS A 194 1.44 8.83 12.78
C HIS A 194 1.81 10.22 13.28
N THR A 195 0.90 10.85 14.01
CA THR A 195 1.08 12.20 14.53
C THR A 195 2.26 12.27 15.50
N ALA A 196 2.40 11.29 16.38
CA ALA A 196 3.53 11.20 17.30
C ALA A 196 4.86 10.96 16.58
N MET A 197 4.90 10.11 15.56
CA MET A 197 6.10 9.87 14.76
C MET A 197 6.51 11.09 13.94
N LEU A 198 5.54 11.78 13.34
CA LEU A 198 5.78 13.03 12.62
C LEU A 198 6.41 14.07 13.55
N ALA A 199 5.85 14.26 14.75
CA ALA A 199 6.37 15.19 15.74
C ALA A 199 7.79 14.80 16.18
N GLN A 200 8.03 13.51 16.42
CA GLN A 200 9.36 13.00 16.78
C GLN A 200 10.40 13.29 15.69
N LEU A 201 10.06 13.01 14.42
CA LEU A 201 10.96 13.20 13.28
C LEU A 201 11.24 14.69 13.02
N ARG A 202 10.28 15.59 13.25
CA ARG A 202 10.49 17.04 13.18
C ARG A 202 11.46 17.54 14.24
N ILE A 203 11.34 17.03 15.47
CA ILE A 203 12.27 17.37 16.57
C ILE A 203 13.69 16.89 16.22
N ILE A 204 13.81 15.69 15.65
CA ILE A 204 15.09 15.13 15.15
C ILE A 204 15.68 15.99 14.03
N GLN A 205 14.86 16.44 13.09
CA GLN A 205 15.31 17.34 12.03
C GLN A 205 15.82 18.68 12.57
N ALA A 206 15.23 19.18 13.66
CA ALA A 206 15.69 20.38 14.36
C ALA A 206 16.97 20.15 15.20
N GLY A 207 17.58 18.96 15.13
CA GLY A 207 18.81 18.61 15.85
C GLY A 207 18.60 18.26 17.33
N SER A 208 17.35 18.20 17.78
CA SER A 208 16.99 17.79 19.14
C SER A 208 16.49 16.35 19.13
N TYR A 209 16.59 15.65 20.26
CA TYR A 209 16.12 14.27 20.36
C TYR A 209 14.97 14.17 21.35
N CYS A 210 13.96 13.39 20.98
CA CYS A 210 12.89 12.96 21.88
C CYS A 210 12.56 11.49 21.63
N ARG A 211 12.13 10.80 22.68
CA ARG A 211 11.66 9.41 22.56
C ARG A 211 10.19 9.43 22.11
N LEU A 212 9.80 8.45 21.29
CA LEU A 212 8.39 8.30 20.89
C LEU A 212 7.45 8.24 22.10
N GLY A 213 7.84 7.55 23.18
CA GLY A 213 7.06 7.52 24.42
C GLY A 213 6.94 8.89 25.11
N GLU A 214 7.96 9.74 25.05
CA GLU A 214 7.91 11.11 25.60
C GLU A 214 6.99 11.99 24.75
N VAL A 215 7.04 11.85 23.42
CA VAL A 215 6.13 12.56 22.52
C VAL A 215 4.68 12.16 22.78
N LEU A 216 4.40 10.86 22.92
CA LEU A 216 3.07 10.35 23.21
C LEU A 216 2.53 10.83 24.57
N LEU A 217 3.39 10.99 25.57
CA LEU A 217 3.02 11.57 26.87
C LEU A 217 2.73 13.07 26.77
N ASN A 218 3.60 13.82 26.07
CA ASN A 218 3.44 15.27 25.90
C ASN A 218 2.18 15.61 25.12
N GLU A 219 1.85 14.81 24.10
CA GLU A 219 0.63 14.94 23.29
C GLU A 219 -0.61 14.34 23.98
N HIS A 220 -0.49 13.87 25.24
CA HIS A 220 -1.57 13.27 26.03
C HIS A 220 -2.26 12.07 25.34
N GLN A 221 -1.57 11.41 24.41
CA GLN A 221 -2.10 10.26 23.68
C GLN A 221 -2.02 8.97 24.51
N ILE A 222 -1.11 8.92 25.48
CA ILE A 222 -1.01 7.85 26.48
C ILE A 222 -0.75 8.44 27.86
N THR A 223 -1.11 7.69 28.89
CA THR A 223 -0.74 8.00 30.28
C THR A 223 0.59 7.35 30.67
N GLU A 224 1.27 7.88 31.69
CA GLU A 224 2.50 7.30 32.21
C GLU A 224 2.29 5.87 32.74
N ALA A 225 1.13 5.60 33.32
CA ALA A 225 0.74 4.26 33.76
C ALA A 225 0.62 3.29 32.57
N GLN A 226 -0.04 3.70 31.49
CA GLN A 226 -0.15 2.90 30.26
C GLN A 226 1.19 2.66 29.60
N LEU A 227 2.08 3.66 29.57
CA LEU A 227 3.43 3.51 29.01
C LEU A 227 4.26 2.51 29.81
N LYS A 228 4.25 2.61 31.15
CA LYS A 228 4.96 1.66 32.04
C LYS A 228 4.42 0.25 31.88
N GLN A 229 3.10 0.09 31.82
CA GLN A 229 2.45 -1.20 31.59
C GLN A 229 2.82 -1.79 30.22
N ALA A 230 2.83 -0.98 29.17
CA ALA A 230 3.20 -1.43 27.82
C ALA A 230 4.65 -1.88 27.74
N LEU A 231 5.59 -1.14 28.35
CA LEU A 231 7.00 -1.53 28.40
C LEU A 231 7.20 -2.84 29.17
N HIS A 232 6.52 -3.01 30.31
CA HIS A 232 6.61 -4.24 31.09
C HIS A 232 6.07 -5.44 30.31
N GLN A 233 4.90 -5.30 29.67
CA GLN A 233 4.33 -6.37 28.85
C GLN A 233 5.20 -6.71 27.62
N GLN A 234 5.81 -5.71 26.99
CA GLN A 234 6.73 -5.92 25.88
C GLN A 234 7.97 -6.71 26.33
N GLU A 235 8.50 -6.41 27.51
CA GLU A 235 9.65 -7.11 28.09
C GLU A 235 9.31 -8.56 28.45
N GLU A 236 8.14 -8.82 29.03
CA GLU A 236 7.68 -10.17 29.36
C GLU A 236 7.41 -11.02 28.09
N GLU A 237 6.79 -10.43 27.07
CA GLU A 237 6.58 -11.09 25.79
C GLU A 237 7.91 -11.38 25.07
N TYR A 238 8.90 -10.49 25.22
CA TYR A 238 10.26 -10.71 24.75
C TYR A 238 10.96 -11.87 25.48
N LYS A 239 10.81 -11.95 26.81
CA LYS A 239 11.35 -13.07 27.59
C LYS A 239 10.72 -14.40 27.19
N THR A 240 9.41 -14.42 26.94
CA THR A 240 8.68 -15.64 26.55
C THR A 240 9.08 -16.13 25.15
N LEU A 241 9.56 -15.27 24.26
CA LEU A 241 10.05 -15.65 22.94
C LEU A 241 11.49 -16.20 22.93
N LEU A 242 12.22 -16.07 24.04
CA LEU A 242 13.61 -16.52 24.18
C LEU A 242 13.77 -17.81 24.99
N TYR A 243 12.68 -18.37 25.54
CA TYR A 243 12.63 -19.63 26.28
C TYR A 243 11.65 -20.59 25.63
#